data_AF-A0A147JZ98-F1
#
_entry.id   AF-A0A147JZ98-F1
#
_cell.length_a   1.000
_cell.length_b   1.000
_cell.length_c   1.000
_cell.angle_alpha   90.00
_cell.angle_beta   90.00
_cell.angle_gamma   90.00
#
_symmetry.space_group_name_H-M   'P 1'
#
loop_
_entity.id
_entity.type
_entity.pdbx_description
1 polymer ?
#
loop_
_entity_poly.entity_id
_entity_poly.type
_entity_poly.pdbx_seq_one_letter_code
_entity_poly.pdbx_strand_id
1 'polypeptide(L)'
;MFPINHPKSKKIIGVNLPLSLGIENLDSLLGGLSVGELVLLEGDSSALSLSHLLCVRSQLPEDGGGLGSSVVWIDLLLEDCEELFGLFGYTKERTAEILGDVEQEKFT
;
A
#
# COMPACT_ATOMS: atom_id res chain seq x y z
N MET A 1 -27.12 28.73 -6.95
CA MET A 1 -27.17 27.38 -6.36
C MET A 1 -27.16 26.40 -7.52
N PHE A 2 -26.01 25.79 -7.82
CA PHE A 2 -25.87 24.85 -8.94
C PHE A 2 -26.09 23.42 -8.42
N PRO A 3 -26.80 22.54 -9.15
CA PRO A 3 -27.00 21.17 -8.71
C PRO A 3 -25.69 20.38 -8.85
N ILE A 4 -25.21 19.82 -7.74
CA ILE A 4 -24.11 18.86 -7.71
C ILE A 4 -24.68 17.54 -8.24
N ASN A 5 -24.35 17.22 -9.48
CA ASN A 5 -24.68 15.95 -10.09
C ASN A 5 -23.74 14.89 -9.51
N HIS A 6 -24.20 14.03 -8.59
CA HIS A 6 -23.42 12.89 -8.14
C HIS A 6 -23.27 11.90 -9.31
N PRO A 7 -22.07 11.67 -9.86
CA PRO A 7 -21.90 10.63 -10.86
C PRO A 7 -22.22 9.28 -10.20
N LYS A 8 -23.17 8.55 -10.81
CA LYS A 8 -23.48 7.17 -10.41
C LYS A 8 -22.20 6.36 -10.49
N SER A 9 -21.72 5.86 -9.36
CA SER A 9 -20.57 4.96 -9.30
C SER A 9 -20.89 3.70 -10.09
N LYS A 10 -20.25 3.55 -11.25
CA LYS A 10 -20.23 2.28 -11.96
C LYS A 10 -19.36 1.35 -11.14
N LYS A 11 -19.94 0.29 -10.58
CA LYS A 11 -19.17 -0.83 -10.05
C LYS A 11 -18.58 -1.56 -11.24
N ILE A 12 -17.37 -1.16 -11.62
CA ILE A 12 -16.54 -1.92 -12.55
C ILE A 12 -16.14 -3.18 -11.76
N ILE A 13 -16.59 -4.34 -12.21
CA ILE A 13 -16.02 -5.61 -11.75
C ILE A 13 -14.68 -5.72 -12.47
N GLY A 14 -13.70 -4.94 -12.01
CA GLY A 14 -12.34 -4.99 -12.50
C GLY A 14 -11.70 -6.27 -11.98
N VAL A 15 -11.05 -7.01 -12.87
CA VAL A 15 -9.98 -7.91 -12.45
C VAL A 15 -9.04 -7.06 -11.60
N ASN A 16 -8.89 -7.40 -10.32
CA ASN A 16 -8.10 -6.63 -9.39
C ASN A 16 -6.62 -6.85 -9.74
N LEU A 17 -6.09 -6.06 -10.67
CA LEU A 17 -4.71 -6.15 -11.10
C LEU A 17 -3.82 -5.59 -9.98
N PRO A 18 -2.77 -6.33 -9.57
CA PRO A 18 -1.90 -5.88 -8.51
C PRO A 18 -1.09 -4.65 -8.96
N LEU A 19 -0.90 -3.71 -8.04
CA LEU A 19 -0.03 -2.56 -8.24
C LEU A 19 1.41 -3.04 -8.41
N SER A 20 2.01 -2.70 -9.55
CA SER A 20 3.42 -3.04 -9.84
C SER A 20 4.35 -1.89 -9.40
N LEU A 21 5.52 -2.25 -8.88
CA LEU A 21 6.59 -1.30 -8.58
C LEU A 21 7.27 -0.77 -9.84
N GLY A 22 7.16 -1.48 -10.97
CA GLY A 22 7.84 -1.17 -12.22
C GLY A 22 9.31 -1.59 -12.21
N ILE A 23 9.68 -2.46 -11.26
CA ILE A 23 11.03 -3.02 -11.11
C ILE A 23 10.90 -4.52 -11.32
N GLU A 24 11.35 -5.02 -12.46
CA GLU A 24 11.12 -6.40 -12.92
C GLU A 24 11.44 -7.45 -11.86
N ASN A 25 12.59 -7.34 -11.19
CA ASN A 25 13.01 -8.29 -10.16
C ASN A 25 12.09 -8.27 -8.93
N LEU A 26 11.63 -7.09 -8.50
CA LEU A 26 10.74 -6.96 -7.34
C LEU A 26 9.32 -7.36 -7.68
N ASP A 27 8.83 -6.99 -8.87
CA ASP A 27 7.51 -7.40 -9.34
C ASP A 27 7.44 -8.91 -9.54
N SER A 28 8.52 -9.54 -10.01
CA SER A 28 8.61 -11.00 -10.12
C SER A 28 8.64 -11.70 -8.76
N LEU A 29 9.26 -11.08 -7.76
CA LEU A 29 9.35 -11.61 -6.40
C LEU A 29 8.03 -11.47 -5.64
N LEU A 30 7.39 -10.30 -5.72
CA LEU A 30 6.20 -9.95 -4.94
C LEU A 30 4.89 -10.30 -5.65
N GLY A 31 4.90 -10.38 -6.99
CA GLY A 31 3.68 -10.47 -7.79
C GLY A 31 2.87 -9.17 -7.86
N GLY A 32 3.45 -8.07 -7.38
CA GLY A 32 2.77 -6.79 -7.17
C GLY A 32 1.95 -6.75 -5.87
N LEU A 33 1.28 -5.62 -5.60
CA LEU A 33 0.53 -5.39 -4.36
C LEU A 33 -0.98 -5.35 -4.64
N SER A 34 -1.74 -6.23 -4.01
CA SER A 34 -3.18 -6.33 -4.24
C SER A 34 -3.96 -5.31 -3.42
N VAL A 35 -5.07 -4.80 -3.97
CA VAL A 35 -5.96 -3.92 -3.22
C VAL A 35 -6.54 -4.66 -2.02
N GLY A 36 -6.40 -4.06 -0.83
CA GLY A 36 -6.83 -4.64 0.44
C GLY A 36 -5.69 -5.26 1.25
N GLU A 37 -4.49 -5.37 0.68
CA GLU A 37 -3.30 -5.79 1.42
C GLU A 37 -2.69 -4.62 2.20
N LEU A 38 -2.13 -4.95 3.37
CA LEU A 38 -1.24 -4.06 4.11
C LEU A 38 0.19 -4.55 3.93
N VAL A 39 1.05 -3.66 3.46
CA VAL A 39 2.46 -3.96 3.20
C VAL A 39 3.32 -3.09 4.11
N LEU A 40 4.17 -3.74 4.91
CA LEU A 40 5.17 -3.07 5.73
C LEU A 40 6.50 -3.07 4.98
N LEU A 41 7.00 -1.89 4.63
CA LEU A 41 8.34 -1.70 4.09
C LEU A 41 9.27 -1.26 5.24
N GLU A 42 9.95 -2.21 5.86
CA GLU A 42 10.95 -1.94 6.89
C GLU A 42 12.33 -1.74 6.23
N GLY A 43 13.04 -0.66 6.57
CA GLY A 43 14.38 -0.42 6.06
C GLY A 43 14.84 1.03 6.19
N ASP A 44 15.97 1.34 5.57
CA ASP A 44 16.57 2.67 5.55
C ASP A 44 15.94 3.58 4.48
N SER A 45 16.72 4.51 3.92
CA SER A 45 16.31 5.36 2.79
C SER A 45 15.70 4.63 1.59
N SER A 46 16.00 3.34 1.42
CA SER A 46 15.47 2.52 0.32
C SER A 46 13.97 2.28 0.48
N ALA A 47 13.49 2.01 1.69
CA ALA A 47 12.06 1.79 1.96
C ALA A 47 11.25 3.05 1.67
N LEU A 48 11.78 4.21 2.07
CA LEU A 48 11.19 5.52 1.78
C LEU A 48 11.14 5.83 0.27
N SER A 49 12.18 5.44 -0.46
CA SER A 49 12.23 5.61 -1.91
C SER A 49 11.19 4.73 -2.62
N LEU A 50 11.03 3.49 -2.16
CA LEU A 50 10.03 2.56 -2.70
C LEU A 50 8.60 3.02 -2.39
N SER A 51 8.33 3.55 -1.19
CA SER A 51 7.01 4.07 -0.86
C SER A 51 6.65 5.32 -1.68
N HIS A 52 7.60 6.22 -1.94
CA HIS A 52 7.39 7.32 -2.90
C HIS A 52 7.12 6.81 -4.32
N LEU A 53 7.87 5.79 -4.78
CA LEU A 53 7.65 5.18 -6.09
C LEU A 53 6.24 4.59 -6.20
N LEU A 54 5.77 3.86 -5.18
CA LEU A 54 4.42 3.30 -5.12
C LEU A 54 3.35 4.39 -5.24
N CYS A 55 3.57 5.56 -4.62
CA CYS A 55 2.65 6.69 -4.74
C CYS A 55 2.51 7.21 -6.17
N VAL A 56 3.60 7.20 -6.95
CA VAL A 56 3.55 7.59 -8.37
C VAL A 56 2.93 6.48 -9.20
N ARG A 57 3.32 5.22 -8.96
CA ARG A 57 2.83 4.06 -9.70
C ARG A 57 1.32 3.88 -9.58
N SER A 58 0.73 4.09 -8.40
CA SER A 58 -0.72 3.95 -8.20
C SER A 58 -1.57 4.94 -9.01
N GLN A 59 -0.99 6.08 -9.41
CA GLN A 59 -1.65 7.08 -10.25
C GLN A 59 -1.67 6.71 -11.75
N LEU A 60 -0.84 5.75 -12.16
CA LEU A 60 -0.84 5.26 -13.54
C LEU A 60 -2.09 4.43 -13.82
N PRO A 61 -2.55 4.37 -15.09
CA PRO A 61 -3.66 3.50 -15.45
C PRO A 61 -3.30 2.00 -15.27
N GLU A 62 -4.34 1.15 -15.19
CA GLU A 62 -4.19 -0.29 -14.95
C GLU A 62 -3.35 -1.01 -16.03
N ASP A 63 -3.43 -0.56 -17.29
CA ASP A 63 -2.61 -1.08 -18.40
C ASP A 63 -1.12 -0.73 -18.26
N GLY A 64 -0.78 0.27 -17.44
CA GLY A 64 0.57 0.62 -17.02
C GLY A 64 1.02 -0.04 -15.71
N GLY A 65 0.20 -0.93 -15.13
CA GLY A 65 0.44 -1.57 -13.83
C GLY A 65 0.18 -0.67 -12.63
N GLY A 66 -0.61 0.39 -12.80
CA GLY A 66 -1.11 1.25 -11.71
C GLY A 66 -2.56 0.97 -11.34
N LEU A 67 -3.18 1.86 -10.56
CA LEU A 67 -4.57 1.73 -10.09
C LEU A 67 -5.48 2.86 -10.58
N GLY A 68 -4.94 3.82 -11.34
CA GLY A 68 -5.65 5.02 -11.79
C GLY A 68 -6.19 5.87 -10.63
N SER A 69 -5.55 5.81 -9.46
CA SER A 69 -6.08 6.35 -8.21
C SER A 69 -5.25 7.51 -7.66
N SER A 70 -5.89 8.37 -6.87
CA SER A 70 -5.18 9.32 -6.01
C SER A 70 -4.52 8.59 -4.83
N VAL A 71 -3.54 9.26 -4.21
CA VAL A 71 -2.79 8.72 -3.06
C VAL A 71 -2.84 9.68 -1.90
N VAL A 72 -2.97 9.13 -0.70
CA VAL A 72 -2.80 9.86 0.55
C VAL A 72 -1.45 9.46 1.12
N TRP A 73 -0.52 10.41 1.15
CA TRP A 73 0.75 10.25 1.86
C TRP A 73 0.61 10.82 3.25
N ILE A 74 0.93 10.00 4.26
CA ILE A 74 0.93 10.43 5.66
C ILE A 74 2.37 10.34 6.13
N ASP A 75 3.03 11.49 6.22
CA ASP A 75 4.36 11.58 6.82
C ASP A 75 4.22 11.67 8.33
N LEU A 76 4.71 10.66 9.01
CA LEU A 76 4.62 10.51 10.44
C LEU A 76 6.04 10.40 10.97
N LEU A 77 6.43 11.32 11.86
CA LEU A 77 7.69 11.25 12.62
C LEU A 77 7.63 10.19 13.72
N LEU A 78 6.85 9.13 13.51
CA LEU A 78 6.60 8.13 14.53
C LEU A 78 7.87 7.35 14.80
N GLU A 79 8.28 7.38 16.07
CA GLU A 79 9.38 6.56 16.58
C GLU A 79 8.92 5.10 16.78
N ASP A 80 7.62 4.83 16.74
CA ASP A 80 7.02 3.51 17.03
C ASP A 80 5.95 3.10 16.00
N CYS A 81 6.04 1.86 15.52
CA CYS A 81 5.08 1.25 14.60
C CYS A 81 3.70 1.03 15.24
N GLU A 82 3.61 0.81 16.56
CA GLU A 82 2.32 0.59 17.25
C GLU A 82 1.35 1.76 17.05
N GLU A 83 1.85 2.99 17.06
CA GLU A 83 1.03 4.19 16.85
C GLU A 83 0.51 4.28 15.41
N LEU A 84 1.29 3.81 14.43
CA LEU A 84 0.89 3.75 13.02
C LEU A 84 -0.22 2.72 12.82
N PHE A 85 -0.06 1.50 13.35
CA PHE A 85 -1.09 0.47 13.29
C PHE A 85 -2.38 0.90 14.00
N GLY A 86 -2.27 1.57 15.15
CA GLY A 86 -3.42 2.14 15.86
C GLY A 86 -4.20 3.15 15.03
N LEU A 87 -3.53 3.99 14.23
CA LEU A 87 -4.18 4.96 13.34
C LEU A 87 -5.03 4.27 12.26
N PHE A 88 -4.58 3.12 11.77
CA PHE A 88 -5.31 2.30 10.80
C PHE A 88 -6.34 1.36 11.45
N GLY A 89 -6.58 1.48 12.75
CA GLY A 89 -7.60 0.72 13.48
C GLY A 89 -7.20 -0.71 13.82
N TYR A 90 -5.91 -1.06 13.74
CA TYR A 90 -5.41 -2.35 14.19
C TYR A 90 -5.36 -2.40 15.72
N THR A 91 -5.79 -3.53 16.29
CA THR A 91 -5.66 -3.77 17.74
C THR A 91 -4.23 -4.15 18.07
N LYS A 92 -3.83 -3.96 19.34
CA LYS A 92 -2.49 -4.36 19.81
C LYS A 92 -2.21 -5.85 19.55
N GLU A 93 -3.21 -6.70 19.71
CA GLU A 93 -3.10 -8.14 19.44
C GLU A 93 -2.82 -8.42 17.96
N ARG A 94 -3.51 -7.71 17.06
CA ARG A 94 -3.29 -7.87 15.62
C ARG A 94 -1.94 -7.29 15.18
N THR A 95 -1.52 -6.18 15.78
CA THR A 95 -0.18 -5.61 15.56
C THR A 95 0.91 -6.58 16.02
N ALA A 96 0.75 -7.19 17.19
CA ALA A 96 1.71 -8.17 17.72
C ALA A 96 1.77 -9.46 16.88
N GLU A 97 0.66 -9.90 16.30
CA GLU A 97 0.62 -11.01 15.33
C GLU A 97 1.43 -10.64 14.07
N ILE A 98 1.16 -9.49 13.47
CA ILE A 98 1.85 -9.01 12.27
C ILE A 98 3.35 -8.85 12.51
N LEU A 99 3.75 -8.19 13.61
CA LEU A 99 5.16 -7.95 13.92
C LEU A 99 5.88 -9.23 14.38
N GLY A 100 5.18 -10.11 15.11
CA GLY A 100 5.73 -11.39 15.56
C GLY A 100 6.01 -12.37 14.42
N ASP A 101 5.23 -12.32 13.35
CA ASP A 101 5.50 -13.09 12.12
C ASP A 101 6.71 -12.52 11.36
N VAL A 102 6.87 -11.19 11.31
CA VAL A 102 8.03 -10.52 10.69
C VAL A 102 9.34 -10.85 11.42
N GLU A 103 9.33 -10.90 12.75
CA GLU A 103 10.54 -11.26 13.52
C GLU A 103 10.98 -12.72 13.30
N GLN A 104 10.04 -13.63 13.04
CA GLN A 104 10.36 -15.04 12.76
C GLN A 104 10.94 -15.25 11.36
N GLU A 105 10.57 -14.44 10.36
CA GLU A 105 11.15 -14.49 9.02
C GLU A 105 12.61 -14.01 8.97
N LYS A 106 13.08 -13.19 9.92
CA LYS A 106 14.48 -12.71 9.97
C LYS A 106 15.52 -13.79 10.34
N PHE A 107 15.13 -15.02 10.66
CA PHE A 107 16.04 -16.08 11.13
C PHE A 107 15.95 -17.44 10.41
N THR A 108 15.38 -17.50 9.20
CA THR A 108 15.38 -18.75 8.39
C THR A 108 16.10 -18.58 7.06
#